data_AF-A0A1B2R3M8-F1
#
_entry.id   AF-A0A1B2R3M8-F1
#
_cell.length_a   1.000
_cell.length_b   1.000
_cell.length_c   1.000
_cell.angle_alpha   90.00
_cell.angle_beta   90.00
_cell.angle_gamma   90.00
#
_symmetry.space_group_name_H-M   'P 1'
#
loop_
_entity.id
_entity.type
_entity.pdbx_description
1 polymer ?
#
loop_
_entity_poly.entity_id
_entity_poly.type
_entity_poly.pdbx_seq_one_letter_code
_entity_poly.pdbx_strand_id
1 'polypeptide(L)'
;MNRNNHAAGDSHAGTAMYRAPSASATPMPPRACDCHTHIFGPASRYPYAAERHYTPGEASVRQLLALHDSLGIERVVIVQPSPYGTDNRCTLDAVAALNADGADRARAVVVVDGQTTGQALRAMHAQGARGVRINLETRGANDPAAAGAALREVAGRVADLGWHVQMYTNPLVVVRLADIIDRLPVPVVLDHHAGMRVADPAHQAVRGALIDLIAGGNVYVKLSAPHRASSQPNHADLQPLVDAFLGCRPDRMVWGTDWPHPGAWPGIKRNPATMEPFHPVDDSAALRLARQWISDPAGFAAVLAGNPGRLYAFP
;
A
#
# COMPACT_ATOMS: atom_id res chain seq x y z
N MET A 1 41.67 -31.32 44.50
CA MET A 1 41.11 -31.74 43.20
C MET A 1 39.61 -31.91 43.37
N ASN A 2 38.84 -31.21 42.52
CA ASN A 2 37.44 -31.44 42.07
C ASN A 2 36.36 -31.87 43.09
N ARG A 3 35.34 -31.03 43.34
CA ARG A 3 34.14 -30.72 42.50
C ARG A 3 32.97 -31.67 42.80
N ASN A 4 31.92 -31.19 43.47
CA ASN A 4 30.71 -30.63 42.84
C ASN A 4 29.57 -30.61 43.87
N ASN A 5 29.07 -29.41 44.14
CA ASN A 5 27.88 -29.17 44.96
C ASN A 5 26.68 -29.10 44.00
N HIS A 6 25.66 -29.93 44.22
CA HIS A 6 24.34 -29.78 43.63
C HIS A 6 23.39 -29.29 44.71
N ALA A 7 22.90 -28.07 44.58
CA ALA A 7 21.77 -27.57 45.34
C ALA A 7 20.85 -26.80 44.38
N ALA A 8 19.57 -27.15 44.46
CA ALA A 8 18.47 -26.59 43.71
C ALA A 8 18.22 -25.11 44.04
N GLY A 9 17.65 -24.38 43.08
CA GLY A 9 17.14 -23.03 43.24
C GLY A 9 16.04 -22.76 42.23
N ASP A 10 14.80 -22.69 42.73
CA ASP A 10 13.60 -22.27 42.02
C ASP A 10 13.55 -20.73 41.81
N SER A 11 12.69 -20.33 40.87
CA SER A 11 12.02 -19.02 40.74
C SER A 11 12.79 -17.81 40.17
N HIS A 12 12.51 -17.46 38.92
CA HIS A 12 11.51 -16.44 38.57
C HIS A 12 11.58 -16.12 37.07
N ALA A 13 10.45 -16.31 36.39
CA ALA A 13 10.23 -15.89 35.02
C ALA A 13 10.31 -14.35 34.93
N GLY A 14 11.32 -13.86 34.22
CA GLY A 14 11.45 -12.44 33.89
C GLY A 14 10.42 -12.05 32.84
N THR A 15 9.34 -11.40 33.27
CA THR A 15 8.38 -10.71 32.41
C THR A 15 9.12 -9.61 31.67
N ALA A 16 9.33 -9.77 30.36
CA ALA A 16 9.83 -8.69 29.52
C ALA A 16 8.80 -7.55 29.54
N MET A 17 9.13 -6.45 30.23
CA MET A 17 8.30 -5.27 30.29
C MET A 17 8.11 -4.70 28.88
N TYR A 18 6.89 -4.70 28.39
CA TYR A 18 6.48 -3.90 27.23
C TYR A 18 6.80 -2.44 27.54
N ARG A 19 7.83 -1.90 26.88
CA ARG A 19 8.18 -0.49 27.01
C ARG A 19 7.14 0.29 26.20
N ALA A 20 6.25 0.98 26.90
CA ALA A 20 5.29 1.89 26.26
C ALA A 20 6.05 2.93 25.40
N PRO A 21 5.53 3.29 24.20
CA PRO A 21 6.18 4.28 23.35
C PRO A 21 6.33 5.62 24.07
N SER A 22 7.50 6.26 23.93
CA SER A 22 7.81 7.53 24.58
C SER A 22 6.93 8.66 24.03
N ALA A 23 6.26 9.36 24.93
CA ALA A 23 5.40 10.50 24.64
C ALA A 23 6.19 11.69 24.07
N SER A 24 6.24 11.76 22.75
CA SER A 24 6.37 12.98 21.95
C SER A 24 5.82 12.67 20.55
N ALA A 25 4.59 12.17 20.49
CA ALA A 25 3.90 11.97 19.23
C ALA A 25 3.30 13.31 18.82
N THR A 26 3.75 13.87 17.69
CA THR A 26 2.96 14.89 16.99
C THR A 26 1.55 14.30 16.82
N PRO A 27 0.48 15.01 17.20
CA PRO A 27 -0.87 14.47 17.10
C PRO A 27 -1.18 14.10 15.65
N MET A 28 -1.79 12.93 15.47
CA MET A 28 -2.26 12.52 14.14
C MET A 28 -3.29 13.51 13.61
N PRO A 29 -3.24 13.88 12.32
CA PRO A 29 -4.25 14.73 11.75
C PRO A 29 -5.61 14.00 11.81
N PRO A 30 -6.70 14.69 12.18
CA PRO A 30 -8.03 14.10 12.11
C PRO A 30 -8.29 13.53 10.73
N ARG A 31 -8.99 12.40 10.68
CA ARG A 31 -9.26 11.65 9.46
C ARG A 31 -7.98 11.14 8.77
N ALA A 32 -6.88 10.93 9.48
CA ALA A 32 -5.69 10.29 8.90
C ALA A 32 -6.08 8.96 8.22
N CYS A 33 -5.51 8.72 7.04
CA CYS A 33 -5.88 7.63 6.16
C CYS A 33 -4.67 6.77 5.82
N ASP A 34 -4.78 5.48 6.08
CA ASP A 34 -3.87 4.47 5.53
C ASP A 34 -4.32 4.09 4.11
N CYS A 35 -3.60 4.55 3.09
CA CYS A 35 -4.01 4.40 1.71
C CYS A 35 -3.53 3.11 1.04
N HIS A 36 -2.87 2.20 1.76
CA HIS A 36 -2.42 0.94 1.18
C HIS A 36 -2.37 -0.17 2.24
N THR A 37 -3.41 -0.99 2.27
CA THR A 37 -3.47 -2.19 3.12
C THR A 37 -4.09 -3.36 2.38
N HIS A 38 -3.93 -4.55 2.92
CA HIS A 38 -4.56 -5.77 2.42
C HIS A 38 -5.22 -6.54 3.57
N ILE A 39 -6.31 -7.25 3.26
CA ILE A 39 -6.90 -8.24 4.15
C ILE A 39 -6.65 -9.61 3.53
N PHE A 40 -6.30 -10.59 4.37
CA PHE A 40 -6.15 -11.98 3.98
C PHE A 40 -6.98 -12.88 4.89
N GLY A 41 -7.98 -13.52 4.32
CA GLY A 41 -8.63 -14.68 4.89
C GLY A 41 -9.86 -14.38 5.77
N PRO A 42 -10.42 -15.45 6.38
CA PRO A 42 -9.87 -16.81 6.38
C PRO A 42 -9.99 -17.51 5.03
N ALA A 43 -9.03 -18.38 4.69
CA ALA A 43 -8.97 -19.06 3.39
C ALA A 43 -10.18 -20.00 3.15
N SER A 44 -10.82 -20.47 4.22
CA SER A 44 -12.05 -21.28 4.17
C SER A 44 -13.26 -20.53 3.61
N ARG A 45 -13.28 -19.20 3.75
CA ARG A 45 -14.35 -18.33 3.22
C ARG A 45 -13.93 -17.67 1.90
N TYR A 46 -12.66 -17.31 1.79
CA TYR A 46 -12.09 -16.64 0.63
C TYR A 46 -10.97 -17.50 0.05
N PRO A 47 -11.28 -18.43 -0.86
CA PRO A 47 -10.27 -19.27 -1.50
C PRO A 47 -9.34 -18.40 -2.36
N TYR A 48 -8.06 -18.74 -2.37
CA TYR A 48 -7.10 -18.08 -3.24
C TYR A 48 -7.21 -18.54 -4.69
N ALA A 49 -6.83 -17.66 -5.61
CA ALA A 49 -6.77 -17.96 -7.04
C ALA A 49 -5.76 -19.09 -7.32
N ALA A 50 -6.05 -19.90 -8.34
CA ALA A 50 -5.21 -21.03 -8.71
C ALA A 50 -3.85 -20.57 -9.28
N GLU A 51 -3.87 -19.45 -10.00
CA GLU A 51 -2.73 -18.81 -10.67
C GLU A 51 -1.89 -17.91 -9.75
N ARG A 52 -2.18 -17.87 -8.44
CA ARG A 52 -1.44 -17.03 -7.49
C ARG A 52 0.05 -17.38 -7.48
N HIS A 53 0.89 -16.36 -7.28
CA HIS A 53 2.34 -16.53 -7.16
C HIS A 53 2.80 -16.98 -5.76
N TYR A 54 1.97 -16.80 -4.75
CA TYR A 54 2.27 -17.10 -3.35
C TYR A 54 0.99 -17.31 -2.54
N THR A 55 1.12 -17.95 -1.38
CA THR A 55 0.03 -18.09 -0.39
C THR A 55 0.38 -17.26 0.84
N PRO A 56 -0.36 -16.21 1.19
CA PRO A 56 -0.10 -15.41 2.38
C PRO A 56 -0.58 -16.11 3.66
N GLY A 57 -0.05 -15.68 4.81
CA GLY A 57 -0.71 -15.91 6.09
C GLY A 57 -2.04 -15.16 6.20
N GLU A 58 -2.78 -15.39 7.29
CA GLU A 58 -4.03 -14.66 7.55
C GLU A 58 -3.76 -13.29 8.19
N ALA A 59 -4.56 -12.30 7.77
CA ALA A 59 -4.49 -10.92 8.23
C ALA A 59 -5.92 -10.34 8.24
N SER A 60 -6.53 -10.31 9.41
CA SER A 60 -7.95 -9.99 9.61
C SER A 60 -8.23 -8.50 9.79
N VAL A 61 -9.47 -8.09 9.52
CA VAL A 61 -9.99 -6.74 9.80
C VAL A 61 -9.78 -6.34 11.26
N ARG A 62 -9.94 -7.29 12.20
CA ARG A 62 -9.72 -7.04 13.63
C ARG A 62 -8.27 -6.66 13.94
N GLN A 63 -7.30 -7.32 13.31
CA GLN A 63 -5.89 -7.00 13.50
C GLN A 63 -5.55 -5.63 12.90
N LEU A 64 -6.11 -5.32 11.73
CA LEU A 64 -5.96 -4.02 11.10
C LEU A 64 -6.52 -2.89 11.96
N LEU A 65 -7.73 -3.06 12.52
CA LEU A 65 -8.33 -2.08 13.44
C LEU A 65 -7.47 -1.86 14.67
N ALA A 66 -6.98 -2.93 15.31
CA ALA A 66 -6.10 -2.80 16.47
C ALA A 66 -4.80 -2.04 16.14
N LEU A 67 -4.24 -2.25 14.95
CA LEU A 67 -3.11 -1.47 14.46
C LEU A 67 -3.48 0.00 14.29
N HIS A 68 -4.57 0.29 13.58
CA HIS A 68 -5.02 1.68 13.32
C HIS A 68 -5.36 2.43 14.60
N ASP A 69 -6.00 1.79 15.58
CA ASP A 69 -6.26 2.35 16.90
C ASP A 69 -4.95 2.74 17.61
N SER A 70 -3.92 1.88 17.54
CA SER A 70 -2.62 2.16 18.14
C SER A 70 -1.85 3.29 17.45
N LEU A 71 -2.11 3.52 16.16
CA LEU A 71 -1.47 4.55 15.35
C LEU A 71 -2.26 5.86 15.28
N GLY A 72 -3.51 5.89 15.74
CA GLY A 72 -4.41 7.04 15.59
C GLY A 72 -4.86 7.26 14.13
N ILE A 73 -5.03 6.18 13.35
CA ILE A 73 -5.51 6.23 11.97
C ILE A 73 -7.02 6.00 11.97
N GLU A 74 -7.76 6.85 11.25
CA GLU A 74 -9.22 6.83 11.26
C GLU A 74 -9.82 6.25 9.98
N ARG A 75 -9.12 6.38 8.84
CA ARG A 75 -9.58 5.94 7.52
C ARG A 75 -8.63 4.93 6.89
N VAL A 76 -9.16 4.11 6.00
CA VAL A 76 -8.38 3.06 5.33
C VAL A 76 -8.81 2.79 3.90
N VAL A 77 -7.84 2.47 3.06
CA VAL A 77 -8.05 1.89 1.74
C VAL A 77 -7.57 0.44 1.75
N ILE A 78 -8.51 -0.48 1.53
CA ILE A 78 -8.24 -1.91 1.36
C ILE A 78 -7.99 -2.17 -0.13
N VAL A 79 -6.75 -2.50 -0.45
CA VAL A 79 -6.32 -2.82 -1.81
C VAL A 79 -6.44 -4.32 -2.02
N GLN A 80 -7.09 -4.75 -3.09
CA GLN A 80 -7.17 -6.16 -3.48
C GLN A 80 -5.75 -6.74 -3.68
N PRO A 81 -5.35 -7.74 -2.87
CA PRO A 81 -4.05 -8.38 -3.02
C PRO A 81 -4.09 -9.45 -4.12
N SER A 82 -2.95 -9.65 -4.79
CA SER A 82 -2.87 -10.55 -5.96
C SER A 82 -3.21 -12.03 -5.72
N PRO A 83 -3.10 -12.63 -4.51
CA PRO A 83 -3.50 -14.01 -4.27
C PRO A 83 -4.98 -14.31 -4.52
N TYR A 84 -5.86 -13.31 -4.51
CA TYR A 84 -7.28 -13.49 -4.80
C TYR A 84 -7.65 -13.26 -6.27
N GLY A 85 -6.69 -12.87 -7.12
CA GLY A 85 -6.99 -12.54 -8.52
C GLY A 85 -8.08 -11.47 -8.62
N THR A 86 -9.14 -11.75 -9.37
CA THR A 86 -10.31 -10.86 -9.56
C THR A 86 -11.46 -11.13 -8.59
N ASP A 87 -11.31 -12.07 -7.64
CA ASP A 87 -12.29 -12.28 -6.58
C ASP A 87 -12.13 -11.22 -5.48
N ASN A 88 -12.89 -10.13 -5.59
CA ASN A 88 -12.82 -9.00 -4.67
C ASN A 88 -13.65 -9.19 -3.38
N ARG A 89 -14.27 -10.35 -3.15
CA ARG A 89 -15.20 -10.54 -2.02
C ARG A 89 -14.53 -10.29 -0.67
N CYS A 90 -13.31 -10.78 -0.47
CA CYS A 90 -12.59 -10.56 0.80
C CYS A 90 -12.35 -9.06 1.07
N THR A 91 -11.95 -8.31 0.04
CA THR A 91 -11.71 -6.87 0.13
C THR A 91 -13.00 -6.08 0.35
N LEU A 92 -14.07 -6.39 -0.38
CA LEU A 92 -15.35 -5.68 -0.27
C LEU A 92 -16.08 -6.01 1.04
N ASP A 93 -16.05 -7.27 1.50
CA ASP A 93 -16.59 -7.67 2.80
C ASP A 93 -15.84 -6.98 3.95
N ALA A 94 -14.51 -6.78 3.82
CA ALA A 94 -13.73 -6.03 4.78
C ALA A 94 -14.14 -4.54 4.83
N VAL A 95 -14.35 -3.90 3.68
CA VAL A 95 -14.86 -2.52 3.62
C VAL A 95 -16.25 -2.42 4.27
N ALA A 96 -17.14 -3.36 3.97
CA ALA A 96 -18.47 -3.41 4.57
C ALA A 96 -18.39 -3.55 6.11
N ALA A 97 -17.53 -4.44 6.61
CA ALA A 97 -17.33 -4.61 8.05
C ALA A 97 -16.78 -3.35 8.73
N LEU A 98 -15.83 -2.65 8.09
CA LEU A 98 -15.25 -1.42 8.62
C LEU A 98 -16.24 -0.25 8.62
N ASN A 99 -17.22 -0.26 7.71
CA ASN A 99 -18.25 0.78 7.60
C ASN A 99 -19.57 0.40 8.28
N ALA A 100 -19.64 -0.74 8.97
CA ALA A 100 -20.89 -1.27 9.53
C ALA A 100 -21.55 -0.36 10.58
N ASP A 101 -20.76 0.52 11.22
CA ASP A 101 -21.22 1.53 12.18
C ASP A 101 -21.65 2.86 11.53
N GLY A 102 -21.58 2.95 10.20
CA GLY A 102 -21.91 4.17 9.46
C GLY A 102 -20.80 5.23 9.44
N ALA A 103 -19.61 4.95 9.97
CA ALA A 103 -18.49 5.90 9.99
C ALA A 103 -17.89 6.22 8.60
N ASP A 104 -18.24 5.44 7.58
CA ASP A 104 -17.78 5.58 6.19
C ASP A 104 -16.26 5.73 6.04
N ARG A 105 -15.51 5.00 6.87
CA ARG A 105 -14.05 5.09 7.02
C ARG A 105 -13.23 4.23 6.06
N ALA A 106 -13.85 3.32 5.33
CA ALA A 106 -13.16 2.38 4.44
C ALA A 106 -13.53 2.56 2.96
N ARG A 107 -12.53 2.40 2.09
CA ARG A 107 -12.66 2.33 0.63
C ARG A 107 -11.90 1.15 0.06
N ALA A 108 -12.26 0.71 -1.14
CA ALA A 108 -11.58 -0.38 -1.83
C ALA A 108 -10.88 0.10 -3.12
N VAL A 109 -9.75 -0.55 -3.40
CA VAL A 109 -9.18 -0.63 -4.76
C VAL A 109 -9.28 -2.09 -5.20
N VAL A 110 -10.07 -2.36 -6.22
CA VAL A 110 -10.41 -3.72 -6.68
C VAL A 110 -9.55 -4.16 -7.86
N VAL A 111 -9.55 -5.45 -8.21
CA VAL A 111 -8.99 -5.96 -9.46
C VAL A 111 -10.13 -6.50 -10.32
N VAL A 112 -10.16 -6.13 -11.59
CA VAL A 112 -11.21 -6.54 -12.54
C VAL A 112 -10.60 -7.18 -13.78
N ASP A 113 -11.40 -7.93 -14.52
CA ASP A 113 -11.03 -8.55 -15.78
C ASP A 113 -11.94 -8.06 -16.95
N GLY A 114 -11.71 -8.63 -18.14
CA GLY A 114 -12.53 -8.35 -19.32
C GLY A 114 -14.00 -8.79 -19.21
N GLN A 115 -14.34 -9.66 -18.25
CA GLN A 115 -15.72 -10.13 -18.04
C GLN A 115 -16.49 -9.27 -17.05
N THR A 116 -15.81 -8.37 -16.32
CA THR A 116 -16.44 -7.49 -15.34
C THR A 116 -17.37 -6.47 -16.02
N THR A 117 -18.68 -6.58 -15.84
CA THR A 117 -19.65 -5.71 -16.50
C THR A 117 -19.70 -4.31 -15.88
N GLY A 118 -20.22 -3.32 -16.61
CA GLY A 118 -20.47 -1.98 -16.05
C GLY A 118 -21.44 -1.99 -14.86
N GLN A 119 -22.38 -2.95 -14.82
CA GLN A 119 -23.25 -3.14 -13.66
C GLN A 119 -22.46 -3.64 -12.44
N ALA A 120 -21.54 -4.59 -12.63
CA ALA A 120 -20.67 -5.08 -11.57
C ALA A 120 -19.79 -3.94 -11.02
N LEU A 121 -19.24 -3.08 -11.88
CA LEU A 121 -18.46 -1.92 -11.44
C LEU A 121 -19.29 -0.94 -10.59
N ARG A 122 -20.53 -0.65 -11.00
CA ARG A 122 -21.45 0.18 -10.21
C ARG A 122 -21.82 -0.46 -8.87
N ALA A 123 -22.00 -1.79 -8.84
CA ALA A 123 -22.23 -2.51 -7.59
C ALA A 123 -21.02 -2.42 -6.65
N MET A 124 -19.80 -2.57 -7.17
CA MET A 124 -18.58 -2.37 -6.39
C MET A 124 -18.43 -0.92 -5.92
N HIS A 125 -18.82 0.08 -6.72
CA HIS A 125 -18.84 1.49 -6.32
C HIS A 125 -19.74 1.71 -5.09
N ALA A 126 -20.94 1.13 -5.10
CA ALA A 126 -21.86 1.19 -3.97
C ALA A 126 -21.31 0.50 -2.72
N GLN A 127 -20.44 -0.50 -2.88
CA GLN A 127 -19.72 -1.18 -1.80
C GLN A 127 -18.44 -0.46 -1.35
N GLY A 128 -18.16 0.73 -1.89
CA GLY A 128 -17.03 1.57 -1.46
C GLY A 128 -15.77 1.47 -2.33
N ALA A 129 -15.81 0.77 -3.47
CA ALA A 129 -14.69 0.78 -4.41
C ALA A 129 -14.53 2.15 -5.09
N ARG A 130 -13.28 2.59 -5.26
CA ARG A 130 -12.91 3.90 -5.84
C ARG A 130 -11.74 3.85 -6.82
N GLY A 131 -11.27 2.64 -7.12
CA GLY A 131 -10.21 2.45 -8.10
C GLY A 131 -10.03 1.00 -8.48
N VAL A 132 -9.32 0.79 -9.59
CA VAL A 132 -8.89 -0.53 -10.06
C VAL A 132 -7.37 -0.64 -9.99
N ARG A 133 -6.85 -1.79 -9.58
CA ARG A 133 -5.42 -2.07 -9.54
C ARG A 133 -4.93 -2.87 -10.75
N ILE A 134 -3.83 -2.40 -11.34
CA ILE A 134 -3.00 -3.11 -12.31
C ILE A 134 -1.66 -3.44 -11.63
N ASN A 135 -1.37 -4.72 -11.40
CA ASN A 135 -0.14 -5.17 -10.77
C ASN A 135 0.74 -5.93 -11.78
N LEU A 136 1.75 -5.25 -12.31
CA LEU A 136 2.69 -5.79 -13.27
C LEU A 136 3.94 -6.36 -12.58
N GLU A 137 4.38 -5.70 -11.50
CA GLU A 137 5.60 -6.07 -10.77
C GLU A 137 5.53 -7.49 -10.21
N THR A 138 4.41 -7.89 -9.58
CA THR A 138 4.28 -9.22 -8.99
C THR A 138 4.32 -10.34 -10.04
N ARG A 139 3.96 -10.02 -11.29
CA ARG A 139 4.00 -10.94 -12.42
C ARG A 139 5.30 -10.88 -13.22
N GLY A 140 6.22 -9.97 -12.86
CA GLY A 140 7.44 -9.69 -13.64
C GLY A 140 7.15 -9.14 -15.04
N ALA A 141 5.98 -8.54 -15.25
CA ALA A 141 5.57 -8.00 -16.54
C ALA A 141 6.15 -6.60 -16.74
N ASN A 142 6.96 -6.42 -17.77
CA ASN A 142 7.69 -5.17 -18.02
C ASN A 142 7.47 -4.60 -19.42
N ASP A 143 6.52 -5.12 -20.20
CA ASP A 143 6.21 -4.62 -21.55
C ASP A 143 5.35 -3.34 -21.47
N PRO A 144 5.88 -2.17 -21.87
CA PRO A 144 5.11 -0.93 -21.86
C PRO A 144 3.94 -0.95 -22.84
N ALA A 145 4.00 -1.71 -23.94
CA ALA A 145 2.91 -1.74 -24.91
C ALA A 145 1.67 -2.41 -24.31
N ALA A 146 1.84 -3.61 -23.74
CA ALA A 146 0.79 -4.31 -23.00
C ALA A 146 0.29 -3.49 -21.80
N ALA A 147 1.20 -2.89 -21.02
CA ALA A 147 0.85 -2.06 -19.87
C ALA A 147 -0.02 -0.85 -20.28
N GLY A 148 0.36 -0.15 -21.35
CA GLY A 148 -0.36 1.01 -21.86
C GLY A 148 -1.73 0.64 -22.46
N ALA A 149 -1.86 -0.53 -23.08
CA ALA A 149 -3.15 -1.04 -23.55
C ALA A 149 -4.10 -1.33 -22.37
N ALA A 150 -3.63 -2.08 -21.36
CA ALA A 150 -4.41 -2.37 -20.17
C ALA A 150 -4.82 -1.09 -19.40
N LEU A 151 -3.89 -0.15 -19.28
CA LEU A 151 -4.15 1.13 -18.61
C LEU A 151 -5.25 1.94 -19.31
N ARG A 152 -5.21 2.08 -20.64
CA ARG A 152 -6.26 2.77 -21.41
C ARG A 152 -7.62 2.10 -21.29
N GLU A 153 -7.65 0.77 -21.39
CA GLU A 153 -8.90 0.02 -21.29
C GLU A 153 -9.56 0.22 -19.92
N VAL A 154 -8.79 0.00 -18.85
CA VAL A 154 -9.30 0.13 -17.47
C VAL A 154 -9.71 1.58 -17.19
N ALA A 155 -8.89 2.55 -17.56
CA ALA A 155 -9.19 3.97 -17.39
C ALA A 155 -10.51 4.36 -18.06
N GLY A 156 -10.74 3.92 -19.30
CA GLY A 156 -12.00 4.19 -20.01
C GLY A 156 -13.22 3.57 -19.31
N ARG A 157 -13.08 2.36 -18.77
CA ARG A 157 -14.18 1.65 -18.09
C ARG A 157 -14.60 2.26 -16.75
N VAL A 158 -13.69 2.97 -16.08
CA VAL A 158 -13.92 3.50 -14.72
C VAL A 158 -14.06 5.03 -14.67
N ALA A 159 -13.88 5.72 -15.80
CA ALA A 159 -13.97 7.18 -15.89
C ALA A 159 -15.30 7.74 -15.35
N ASP A 160 -16.43 7.20 -15.79
CA ASP A 160 -17.76 7.67 -15.39
C ASP A 160 -18.08 7.43 -13.90
N LEU A 161 -17.27 6.61 -13.22
CA LEU A 161 -17.41 6.34 -11.79
C LEU A 161 -16.60 7.32 -10.93
N GLY A 162 -15.80 8.20 -11.54
CA GLY A 162 -14.86 9.09 -10.86
C GLY A 162 -13.72 8.33 -10.16
N TRP A 163 -13.39 7.13 -10.64
CA TRP A 163 -12.38 6.27 -10.06
C TRP A 163 -10.97 6.61 -10.57
N HIS A 164 -9.96 6.08 -9.89
CA HIS A 164 -8.56 6.11 -10.35
C HIS A 164 -8.09 4.72 -10.81
N VAL A 165 -6.95 4.67 -11.52
CA VAL A 165 -6.23 3.42 -11.77
C VAL A 165 -4.96 3.38 -10.93
N GLN A 166 -4.85 2.41 -10.04
CA GLN A 166 -3.65 2.16 -9.24
C GLN A 166 -2.72 1.21 -9.99
N MET A 167 -1.43 1.54 -10.07
CA MET A 167 -0.42 0.74 -10.76
C MET A 167 0.72 0.36 -9.83
N TYR A 168 1.08 -0.92 -9.83
CA TYR A 168 2.34 -1.39 -9.27
C TYR A 168 3.23 -1.95 -10.39
N THR A 169 4.28 -1.19 -10.72
CA THR A 169 5.30 -1.50 -11.74
C THR A 169 6.57 -0.71 -11.43
N ASN A 170 7.67 -1.02 -12.13
CA ASN A 170 8.92 -0.27 -12.04
C ASN A 170 8.86 1.09 -12.81
N PRO A 171 9.72 2.06 -12.46
CA PRO A 171 9.72 3.42 -13.04
C PRO A 171 10.11 3.47 -14.52
N LEU A 172 10.87 2.48 -15.03
CA LEU A 172 11.22 2.42 -16.46
C LEU A 172 9.96 2.25 -17.31
N VAL A 173 9.03 1.38 -16.87
CA VAL A 173 7.72 1.22 -17.52
C VAL A 173 6.91 2.50 -17.38
N VAL A 174 6.82 3.09 -16.18
CA VAL A 174 6.04 4.31 -15.94
C VAL A 174 6.43 5.44 -16.89
N VAL A 175 7.72 5.72 -17.02
CA VAL A 175 8.21 6.81 -17.89
C VAL A 175 7.88 6.54 -19.37
N ARG A 176 7.82 5.28 -19.80
CA ARG A 176 7.39 4.93 -21.16
C ARG A 176 5.88 5.07 -21.38
N LEU A 177 5.11 5.19 -20.30
CA LEU A 177 3.67 5.43 -20.34
C LEU A 177 3.30 6.90 -20.16
N ALA A 178 4.26 7.82 -20.03
CA ALA A 178 4.00 9.24 -19.71
C ALA A 178 2.92 9.87 -20.61
N ASP A 179 3.07 9.80 -21.93
CA ASP A 179 2.09 10.34 -22.88
C ASP A 179 0.70 9.71 -22.76
N ILE A 180 0.63 8.45 -22.35
CA ILE A 180 -0.64 7.76 -22.12
C ILE A 180 -1.27 8.31 -20.85
N ILE A 181 -0.51 8.31 -19.75
CA ILE A 181 -0.94 8.75 -18.42
C ILE A 181 -1.45 10.18 -18.48
N ASP A 182 -0.76 11.10 -19.16
CA ASP A 182 -1.15 12.51 -19.26
C ASP A 182 -2.47 12.73 -19.99
N ARG A 183 -2.91 11.77 -20.81
CA ARG A 183 -4.15 11.86 -21.61
C ARG A 183 -5.31 11.07 -21.02
N LEU A 184 -5.11 10.36 -19.91
CA LEU A 184 -6.18 9.55 -19.32
C LEU A 184 -7.27 10.45 -18.71
N PRO A 185 -8.54 10.03 -18.79
CA PRO A 185 -9.64 10.75 -18.17
C PRO A 185 -9.69 10.59 -16.65
N VAL A 186 -8.79 9.79 -16.07
CA VAL A 186 -8.75 9.45 -14.65
C VAL A 186 -7.32 9.56 -14.11
N PRO A 187 -7.16 9.84 -12.80
CA PRO A 187 -5.85 9.81 -12.17
C PRO A 187 -5.22 8.42 -12.18
N VAL A 188 -3.88 8.40 -12.20
CA VAL A 188 -3.07 7.20 -11.97
C VAL A 188 -2.43 7.29 -10.59
N VAL A 189 -2.52 6.23 -9.80
CA VAL A 189 -1.87 6.13 -8.49
C VAL A 189 -0.71 5.15 -8.59
N LEU A 190 0.52 5.63 -8.39
CA LEU A 190 1.72 4.79 -8.42
C LEU A 190 2.04 4.26 -7.02
N ASP A 191 2.11 2.93 -6.90
CA ASP A 191 2.41 2.24 -5.65
C ASP A 191 3.89 2.45 -5.21
N HIS A 192 4.11 2.49 -3.89
CA HIS A 192 5.41 2.38 -3.21
C HIS A 192 6.53 3.26 -3.80
N HIS A 193 6.44 4.58 -3.63
CA HIS A 193 7.41 5.54 -4.18
C HIS A 193 7.58 5.42 -5.70
N ALA A 194 6.46 5.14 -6.39
CA ALA A 194 6.39 4.91 -7.83
C ALA A 194 7.28 3.76 -8.34
N GLY A 195 7.47 2.73 -7.51
CA GLY A 195 8.30 1.56 -7.82
C GLY A 195 9.80 1.84 -7.85
N MET A 196 10.24 3.04 -7.46
CA MET A 196 11.65 3.41 -7.41
C MET A 196 12.42 2.50 -6.46
N ARG A 197 13.67 2.21 -6.82
CA ARG A 197 14.67 1.56 -5.97
C ARG A 197 15.88 2.50 -5.97
N VAL A 198 16.20 3.10 -4.84
CA VAL A 198 17.15 4.22 -4.79
C VAL A 198 18.55 3.78 -5.21
N ALA A 199 18.96 2.58 -4.81
CA ALA A 199 20.26 2.01 -5.14
C ALA A 199 20.38 1.53 -6.60
N ASP A 200 19.29 1.48 -7.38
CA ASP A 200 19.29 0.99 -8.76
C ASP A 200 19.69 2.11 -9.74
N PRO A 201 20.83 2.02 -10.45
CA PRO A 201 21.27 3.06 -11.38
C PRO A 201 20.30 3.29 -12.55
N ALA A 202 19.59 2.25 -13.02
CA ALA A 202 18.62 2.39 -14.10
C ALA A 202 17.40 3.19 -13.64
N HIS A 203 16.98 3.00 -12.38
CA HIS A 203 15.92 3.81 -11.78
C HIS A 203 16.36 5.26 -11.58
N GLN A 204 17.59 5.50 -11.12
CA GLN A 204 18.13 6.87 -11.01
C GLN A 204 18.20 7.59 -12.35
N ALA A 205 18.54 6.87 -13.44
CA ALA A 205 18.62 7.44 -14.78
C ALA A 205 17.26 7.99 -15.30
N VAL A 206 16.13 7.44 -14.84
CA VAL A 206 14.79 7.90 -15.23
C VAL A 206 14.08 8.76 -14.18
N ARG A 207 14.73 9.04 -13.05
CA ARG A 207 14.14 9.77 -11.92
C ARG A 207 13.60 11.14 -12.32
N GLY A 208 14.34 11.89 -13.15
CA GLY A 208 13.92 13.22 -13.62
C GLY A 208 12.61 13.15 -14.41
N ALA A 209 12.54 12.29 -15.42
CA ALA A 209 11.34 12.10 -16.24
C ALA A 209 10.13 11.61 -15.42
N LEU A 210 10.35 10.80 -14.39
CA LEU A 210 9.30 10.40 -13.45
C LEU A 210 8.77 11.60 -12.64
N ILE A 211 9.67 12.47 -12.15
CA ILE A 211 9.28 13.69 -11.43
C ILE A 211 8.50 14.64 -12.34
N ASP A 212 8.94 14.81 -13.60
CA ASP A 212 8.25 15.64 -14.58
C ASP A 212 6.83 15.13 -14.88
N LEU A 213 6.67 13.81 -15.03
CA LEU A 213 5.36 13.18 -15.18
C LEU A 213 4.46 13.42 -13.96
N ILE A 214 5.02 13.30 -12.75
CA ILE A 214 4.27 13.59 -11.53
C ILE A 214 3.86 15.07 -11.50
N ALA A 215 4.75 15.98 -11.88
CA ALA A 215 4.48 17.41 -11.97
C ALA A 215 3.29 17.74 -12.90
N GLY A 216 3.13 16.98 -13.99
CA GLY A 216 2.00 17.06 -14.93
C GLY A 216 0.62 16.89 -14.28
N GLY A 217 0.53 16.18 -13.14
CA GLY A 217 -0.60 16.29 -12.23
C GLY A 217 -1.72 15.29 -12.34
N ASN A 218 -1.65 14.39 -13.32
CA ASN A 218 -2.57 13.25 -13.40
C ASN A 218 -2.10 12.06 -12.54
N VAL A 219 -0.94 12.18 -11.90
CA VAL A 219 -0.34 11.12 -11.09
C VAL A 219 -0.42 11.45 -9.60
N TYR A 220 -0.84 10.46 -8.81
CA TYR A 220 -0.63 10.38 -7.37
C TYR A 220 0.47 9.37 -7.05
N VAL A 221 1.20 9.58 -5.96
CA VAL A 221 2.22 8.63 -5.48
C VAL A 221 1.92 8.20 -4.04
N LYS A 222 2.03 6.89 -3.79
CA LYS A 222 1.94 6.32 -2.43
C LYS A 222 3.32 6.27 -1.78
N LEU A 223 3.53 7.08 -0.74
CA LEU A 223 4.66 6.99 0.18
C LEU A 223 4.41 5.81 1.13
N SER A 224 4.83 4.62 0.73
CA SER A 224 4.53 3.36 1.41
C SER A 224 5.64 2.34 1.18
N ALA A 225 5.70 1.30 2.02
CA ALA A 225 6.65 0.20 1.90
C ALA A 225 8.11 0.65 1.63
N PRO A 226 8.71 1.49 2.49
CA PRO A 226 10.06 2.03 2.25
C PRO A 226 11.12 0.96 2.04
N HIS A 227 10.96 -0.19 2.69
CA HIS A 227 11.82 -1.37 2.54
C HIS A 227 11.89 -1.93 1.11
N ARG A 228 10.92 -1.60 0.24
CA ARG A 228 10.95 -1.98 -1.18
C ARG A 228 11.79 -1.04 -2.05
N ALA A 229 11.94 0.21 -1.60
CA ALA A 229 12.58 1.28 -2.36
C ALA A 229 14.00 1.58 -1.85
N SER A 230 14.28 1.33 -0.57
CA SER A 230 15.55 1.57 0.10
C SER A 230 16.27 0.25 0.43
N SER A 231 17.59 0.28 0.34
CA SER A 231 18.46 -0.77 0.89
C SER A 231 19.07 -0.41 2.24
N GLN A 232 18.81 0.80 2.76
CA GLN A 232 19.33 1.25 4.05
C GLN A 232 18.40 0.85 5.20
N PRO A 233 18.92 0.44 6.38
CA PRO A 233 18.10 0.01 7.51
C PRO A 233 17.11 1.05 8.04
N ASN A 234 17.46 2.34 7.96
CA ASN A 234 16.61 3.45 8.41
C ASN A 234 15.89 4.18 7.26
N HIS A 235 16.11 3.74 6.02
CA HIS A 235 15.53 4.32 4.82
C HIS A 235 15.79 5.83 4.61
N ALA A 236 16.88 6.35 5.17
CA ALA A 236 17.23 7.78 5.09
C ALA A 236 17.53 8.23 3.65
N ASP A 237 17.95 7.32 2.78
CA ASP A 237 18.17 7.52 1.36
C ASP A 237 16.90 7.84 0.56
N LEU A 238 15.70 7.66 1.13
CA LEU A 238 14.45 8.06 0.49
C LEU A 238 14.12 9.54 0.67
N GLN A 239 14.69 10.24 1.67
CA GLN A 239 14.36 11.66 1.93
C GLN A 239 14.50 12.53 0.67
N PRO A 240 15.60 12.49 -0.11
CA PRO A 240 15.71 13.32 -1.30
C PRO A 240 14.67 13.00 -2.39
N LEU A 241 14.21 11.74 -2.47
CA LEU A 241 13.17 11.34 -3.41
C LEU A 241 11.80 11.86 -2.97
N VAL A 242 11.50 11.74 -1.68
CA VAL A 242 10.26 12.24 -1.08
C VAL A 242 10.20 13.77 -1.18
N ASP A 243 11.30 14.48 -0.90
CA ASP A 243 11.41 15.93 -1.06
C ASP A 243 11.13 16.36 -2.51
N ALA A 244 11.64 15.62 -3.49
CA ALA A 244 11.38 15.93 -4.90
C ALA A 244 9.90 15.76 -5.27
N PHE A 245 9.25 14.71 -4.76
CA PHE A 245 7.82 14.50 -4.98
C PHE A 245 6.95 15.56 -4.29
N LEU A 246 7.24 15.87 -3.03
CA LEU A 246 6.55 16.91 -2.27
C LEU A 246 6.79 18.31 -2.87
N GLY A 247 8.01 18.57 -3.36
CA GLY A 247 8.39 19.85 -3.96
C GLY A 247 7.69 20.11 -5.29
N CYS A 248 7.45 19.08 -6.10
CA CYS A 248 6.73 19.25 -7.36
C CYS A 248 5.20 19.21 -7.20
N ARG A 249 4.64 18.25 -6.44
CA ARG A 249 3.18 18.03 -6.32
C ARG A 249 2.76 17.53 -4.93
N PRO A 250 2.77 18.38 -3.91
CA PRO A 250 2.39 17.98 -2.55
C PRO A 250 0.92 17.55 -2.45
N ASP A 251 0.05 18.06 -3.34
CA ASP A 251 -1.38 17.74 -3.43
C ASP A 251 -1.68 16.34 -4.01
N ARG A 252 -0.63 15.65 -4.49
CA ARG A 252 -0.68 14.33 -5.13
C ARG A 252 0.06 13.23 -4.36
N MET A 253 0.52 13.52 -3.15
CA MET A 253 1.15 12.54 -2.28
C MET A 253 0.14 11.95 -1.30
N VAL A 254 0.14 10.63 -1.14
CA VAL A 254 -0.63 9.94 -0.11
C VAL A 254 0.26 8.93 0.61
N TRP A 255 -0.08 8.56 1.84
CA TRP A 255 0.71 7.63 2.65
C TRP A 255 -0.05 6.31 2.90
N GLY A 256 0.69 5.21 3.09
CA GLY A 256 0.10 3.95 3.54
C GLY A 256 1.13 3.00 4.15
N THR A 257 0.68 2.10 5.01
CA THR A 257 1.54 1.14 5.73
C THR A 257 2.11 0.07 4.82
N ASP A 258 1.33 -0.39 3.83
CA ASP A 258 1.49 -1.66 3.13
C ASP A 258 1.18 -2.88 4.01
N TRP A 259 0.49 -2.69 5.15
CA TRP A 259 0.10 -3.78 6.05
C TRP A 259 -0.74 -4.83 5.29
N PRO A 260 -0.49 -6.13 5.48
CA PRO A 260 0.37 -6.76 6.48
C PRO A 260 1.78 -7.07 5.95
N HIS A 261 2.30 -6.29 5.00
CA HIS A 261 3.66 -6.43 4.47
C HIS A 261 3.92 -7.74 3.69
N PRO A 262 3.08 -8.10 2.69
CA PRO A 262 3.30 -9.29 1.87
C PRO A 262 4.44 -9.07 0.86
N GLY A 263 5.37 -10.00 0.71
CA GLY A 263 6.41 -9.84 -0.31
C GLY A 263 7.49 -10.90 -0.28
N ALA A 264 8.16 -11.07 -1.41
CA ALA A 264 9.25 -12.03 -1.52
C ALA A 264 10.35 -11.74 -0.49
N TRP A 265 10.85 -12.81 0.13
CA TRP A 265 11.98 -12.75 1.05
C TRP A 265 13.30 -12.91 0.28
N PRO A 266 14.35 -12.15 0.62
CA PRO A 266 15.65 -12.27 -0.03
C PRO A 266 16.16 -13.72 -0.07
N GLY A 267 16.51 -14.21 -1.25
CA GLY A 267 17.02 -15.58 -1.45
C GLY A 267 15.97 -16.69 -1.37
N ILE A 268 14.70 -16.36 -1.13
CA ILE A 268 13.62 -17.36 -1.04
C ILE A 268 12.75 -17.27 -2.29
N LYS A 269 12.74 -18.34 -3.09
CA LYS A 269 11.84 -18.45 -4.25
C LYS A 269 10.41 -18.63 -3.76
N ARG A 270 9.48 -17.82 -4.27
CA ARG A 270 8.06 -17.95 -3.94
C ARG A 270 7.49 -19.28 -4.42
N ASN A 271 6.61 -19.85 -3.61
CA ASN A 271 5.94 -21.10 -3.90
C ASN A 271 4.48 -21.03 -3.41
N PRO A 272 3.47 -21.15 -4.29
CA PRO A 272 2.06 -21.10 -3.88
C PRO A 272 1.64 -22.31 -3.03
N ALA A 273 2.41 -23.40 -3.01
CA ALA A 273 2.13 -24.56 -2.16
C ALA A 273 2.51 -24.35 -0.68
N THR A 274 3.30 -23.32 -0.38
CA THR A 274 3.76 -23.02 0.99
C THR A 274 3.27 -21.64 1.41
N MET A 275 2.90 -21.52 2.68
CA MET A 275 2.56 -20.22 3.26
C MET A 275 3.81 -19.34 3.36
N GLU A 276 3.72 -18.12 2.83
CA GLU A 276 4.73 -17.09 2.89
C GLU A 276 4.44 -16.17 4.10
N PRO A 277 5.37 -16.05 5.07
CA PRO A 277 5.18 -15.16 6.20
C PRO A 277 5.31 -13.71 5.77
N PHE A 278 4.60 -12.84 6.50
CA PHE A 278 4.69 -11.40 6.36
C PHE A 278 6.02 -10.84 6.87
N HIS A 279 6.49 -9.75 6.27
CA HIS A 279 7.69 -9.06 6.74
C HIS A 279 7.43 -8.40 8.11
N PRO A 280 8.36 -8.51 9.08
CA PRO A 280 8.19 -7.98 10.44
C PRO A 280 8.48 -6.47 10.48
N VAL A 281 7.63 -5.68 9.81
CA VAL A 281 7.77 -4.22 9.75
C VAL A 281 7.14 -3.59 11.00
N ASP A 282 7.85 -2.64 11.62
CA ASP A 282 7.29 -1.77 12.67
C ASP A 282 6.53 -0.61 12.01
N ASP A 283 5.20 -0.71 11.93
CA ASP A 283 4.33 0.31 11.36
C ASP A 283 4.38 1.65 12.13
N SER A 284 4.68 1.63 13.43
CA SER A 284 4.90 2.86 14.19
C SER A 284 6.21 3.54 13.77
N ALA A 285 7.24 2.77 13.44
CA ALA A 285 8.48 3.32 12.86
C ALA A 285 8.24 3.88 11.46
N ALA A 286 7.45 3.19 10.62
CA ALA A 286 7.09 3.69 9.30
C ALA A 286 6.33 5.03 9.37
N LEU A 287 5.41 5.19 10.32
CA LEU A 287 4.71 6.45 10.56
C LEU A 287 5.65 7.55 11.08
N ARG A 288 6.57 7.23 12.00
CA ARG A 288 7.62 8.18 12.46
C ARG A 288 8.51 8.63 11.30
N LEU A 289 8.87 7.72 10.40
CA LEU A 289 9.66 8.03 9.21
C LEU A 289 8.90 8.96 8.26
N ALA A 290 7.60 8.72 8.03
CA ALA A 290 6.77 9.63 7.25
C ALA A 290 6.71 11.04 7.86
N ARG A 291 6.66 11.14 9.19
CA ARG A 291 6.72 12.41 9.90
C ARG A 291 8.08 13.11 9.77
N GLN A 292 9.17 12.34 9.72
CA GLN A 292 10.51 12.88 9.46
C GLN A 292 10.61 13.44 8.03
N TRP A 293 10.11 12.69 7.05
CA TRP A 293 10.10 13.14 5.66
C TRP A 293 9.26 14.40 5.45
N ILE A 294 8.09 14.47 6.09
CA ILE A 294 7.12 15.55 5.93
C ILE A 294 7.10 16.37 7.23
N SER A 295 8.13 17.21 7.41
CA SER A 295 8.33 17.99 8.63
C SER A 295 7.31 19.13 8.80
N ASP A 296 6.79 19.68 7.69
CA ASP A 296 5.70 20.65 7.70
C ASP A 296 4.38 20.02 8.19
N PRO A 297 3.77 20.50 9.29
CA PRO A 297 2.50 19.98 9.80
C PRO A 297 1.35 20.05 8.78
N ALA A 298 1.29 21.11 7.96
CA ALA A 298 0.24 21.27 6.96
C ALA A 298 0.41 20.24 5.83
N GLY A 299 1.63 20.07 5.34
CA GLY A 299 2.01 19.01 4.41
C GLY A 299 1.69 17.62 4.95
N PHE A 300 2.00 17.34 6.22
CA PHE A 300 1.71 16.03 6.84
C PHE A 300 0.21 15.76 6.89
N ALA A 301 -0.59 16.75 7.32
CA ALA A 301 -2.05 16.66 7.30
C ALA A 301 -2.62 16.51 5.87
N ALA A 302 -2.03 17.19 4.88
CA ALA A 302 -2.44 17.03 3.49
C ALA A 302 -2.18 15.60 2.98
N VAL A 303 -0.98 15.06 3.20
CA VAL A 303 -0.61 13.72 2.72
C VAL A 303 -1.41 12.62 3.41
N LEU A 304 -1.65 12.73 4.73
CA LEU A 304 -2.35 11.69 5.48
C LEU A 304 -3.86 11.84 5.48
N ALA A 305 -4.43 13.04 5.30
CA ALA A 305 -5.88 13.24 5.41
C ALA A 305 -6.51 13.98 4.22
N GLY A 306 -5.95 15.13 3.82
CA GLY A 306 -6.54 15.97 2.78
C GLY A 306 -6.55 15.32 1.39
N ASN A 307 -5.39 14.85 0.93
CA ASN A 307 -5.20 14.24 -0.38
C ASN A 307 -5.94 12.91 -0.50
N PRO A 308 -5.90 11.99 0.50
CA PRO A 308 -6.71 10.77 0.48
C PRO A 308 -8.21 11.07 0.44
N GLY A 309 -8.67 12.09 1.17
CA GLY A 309 -10.08 12.50 1.16
C GLY A 309 -10.59 12.81 -0.25
N ARG A 310 -9.78 13.55 -1.03
CA ARG A 310 -10.10 13.86 -2.43
C ARG A 310 -9.98 12.64 -3.35
N LEU A 311 -8.87 11.90 -3.26
CA LEU A 311 -8.58 10.77 -4.16
C LEU A 311 -9.58 9.62 -4.03
N TYR A 312 -9.99 9.30 -2.79
CA TYR A 312 -10.86 8.16 -2.51
C TYR A 312 -12.30 8.58 -2.18
N ALA A 313 -12.66 9.85 -2.42
CA ALA A 313 -14.01 10.38 -2.19
C ALA A 313 -14.58 9.98 -0.81
N PHE A 314 -13.80 10.27 0.23
CA PHE A 314 -14.29 10.20 1.61
C PHE A 314 -15.08 11.48 1.94
N PRO A 315 -16.08 11.40 2.82
CA PRO A 315 -16.84 12.57 3.29
C PRO A 315 -15.99 13.57 4.12
#